data_AF-A0AA44IE26-F1
#
_entry.id   AF-A0AA44IE26-F1
#
_cell.length_a   1.000
_cell.length_b   1.000
_cell.length_c   1.000
_cell.angle_alpha   90.00
_cell.angle_beta   90.00
_cell.angle_gamma   90.00
#
_symmetry.space_group_name_H-M   'P 1'
#
loop_
_entity.id
_entity.type
_entity.pdbx_description
1 polymer ?
#
loop_
_entity_poly.entity_id
_entity_poly.type
_entity_poly.pdbx_seq_one_letter_code
_entity_poly.pdbx_strand_id
1 'polypeptide(L)'
;MTGVPAPAPGGTGRAPGGKLGAAAVSQAGLWNVANVLTMLRLVLVPAFVVLLLQDGGYDPAWRAWAWAAFAVAMITDIFDGHLARTYNLVTDFGKIADPIADKAIMAAGLVCLSALGDLPWWVTGVILSRELGITLLRFWVIRHGVIPASRGGKMKTLAQGTAVGMYVLALTGPLATLRWWVMALAVVLTVVTGLDYVRQAVALRRRGLAAERAARAASEPPR
;
A
#
# COMPACT_ATOMS: atom_id res chain seq x y z
N MET A 1 -41.84 62.68 -34.90
CA MET A 1 -40.44 63.11 -34.87
C MET A 1 -40.13 63.58 -33.45
N THR A 2 -39.56 62.70 -32.62
CA THR A 2 -39.10 63.02 -31.27
C THR A 2 -37.75 62.34 -31.10
N GLY A 3 -36.70 63.14 -31.04
CA GLY A 3 -35.34 62.66 -30.81
C GLY A 3 -34.95 62.64 -29.33
N VAL A 4 -33.69 62.23 -29.13
CA VAL A 4 -32.81 62.39 -27.95
C VAL A 4 -32.94 61.27 -26.88
N PRO A 5 -31.84 60.78 -26.25
CA PRO A 5 -30.53 60.33 -26.78
C PRO A 5 -30.07 58.99 -26.13
N ALA A 6 -28.87 58.50 -26.49
CA ALA A 6 -28.16 57.43 -25.79
C ALA A 6 -27.49 57.90 -24.48
N PRO A 7 -27.25 57.00 -23.52
CA PRO A 7 -26.07 57.10 -22.65
C PRO A 7 -25.17 55.86 -22.73
N ALA A 8 -23.87 56.13 -22.70
CA ALA A 8 -22.76 55.18 -22.67
C ALA A 8 -22.38 54.82 -21.20
N PRO A 9 -21.35 54.00 -20.94
CA PRO A 9 -21.37 52.96 -19.90
C PRO A 9 -20.69 53.36 -18.60
N GLY A 10 -21.00 52.67 -17.50
CA GLY A 10 -20.20 52.75 -16.28
C GLY A 10 -20.75 51.99 -15.08
N GLY A 11 -19.98 51.02 -14.61
CA GLY A 11 -19.71 50.91 -13.18
C GLY A 11 -20.60 50.02 -12.32
N THR A 12 -20.13 48.77 -12.16
CA THR A 12 -19.91 48.08 -10.87
C THR A 12 -21.04 48.06 -9.83
N GLY A 13 -21.56 46.86 -9.55
CA GLY A 13 -22.22 46.65 -8.26
C GLY A 13 -23.02 45.36 -8.09
N ARG A 14 -22.34 44.33 -7.58
CA ARG A 14 -22.86 43.34 -6.61
C ARG A 14 -23.67 42.15 -7.15
N ALA A 15 -23.00 41.00 -7.17
CA ALA A 15 -23.59 39.67 -7.26
C ALA A 15 -24.45 39.31 -6.03
N PRO A 16 -25.39 38.37 -6.20
CA PRO A 16 -25.55 37.31 -5.23
C PRO A 16 -25.59 35.94 -5.93
N GLY A 17 -24.41 35.45 -6.34
CA GLY A 17 -24.20 34.05 -6.69
C GLY A 17 -24.06 33.23 -5.41
N GLY A 18 -25.18 32.98 -4.73
CA GLY A 18 -25.24 32.06 -3.59
C GLY A 18 -24.75 30.69 -4.00
N LYS A 19 -23.73 30.22 -3.28
CA LYS A 19 -23.02 28.95 -3.45
C LYS A 19 -23.98 27.75 -3.35
N LEU A 20 -24.64 27.41 -4.44
CA LEU A 20 -25.30 26.12 -4.65
C LEU A 20 -24.33 25.24 -5.43
N GLY A 21 -23.82 24.18 -4.80
CA GLY A 21 -23.09 23.13 -5.51
C GLY A 21 -21.60 23.01 -5.23
N ALA A 22 -21.11 23.39 -4.04
CA ALA A 22 -19.98 22.65 -3.48
C ALA A 22 -20.55 21.34 -2.96
N ALA A 23 -20.60 20.33 -3.83
CA ALA A 23 -21.06 18.99 -3.53
C ALA A 23 -20.51 18.56 -2.16
N ALA A 24 -21.43 18.31 -1.23
CA ALA A 24 -21.10 17.67 0.03
C ALA A 24 -20.50 16.31 -0.31
N VAL A 25 -19.17 16.23 -0.36
CA VAL A 25 -18.45 14.96 -0.29
C VAL A 25 -18.86 14.40 1.05
N SER A 26 -19.81 13.46 1.03
CA SER A 26 -20.20 12.69 2.20
C SER A 26 -18.92 12.05 2.71
N GLN A 27 -18.33 12.61 3.77
CA GLN A 27 -17.18 12.02 4.41
C GLN A 27 -17.67 10.67 4.94
N ALA A 28 -17.21 9.58 4.33
CA ALA A 28 -17.57 8.26 4.79
C ALA A 28 -17.24 8.18 6.29
N GLY A 29 -18.25 7.86 7.11
CA GLY A 29 -18.05 7.76 8.54
C GLY A 29 -17.01 6.69 8.88
N LEU A 30 -16.42 6.76 10.07
CA LEU A 30 -15.47 5.75 10.57
C LEU A 30 -16.05 4.32 10.49
N TRP A 31 -17.36 4.19 10.64
CA TRP A 31 -18.14 2.95 10.54
C TRP A 31 -18.59 2.66 9.11
N ASN A 32 -17.63 2.56 8.19
CA ASN A 32 -17.88 2.03 6.86
C ASN A 32 -17.24 0.65 6.71
N VAL A 33 -17.73 -0.13 5.73
CA VAL A 33 -17.31 -1.52 5.53
C VAL A 33 -15.81 -1.66 5.32
N ALA A 34 -15.16 -0.73 4.60
CA ALA A 34 -13.71 -0.77 4.38
C ALA A 34 -12.93 -0.62 5.69
N ASN A 35 -13.28 0.37 6.52
CA ASN A 35 -12.63 0.56 7.82
C ASN A 35 -12.83 -0.62 8.78
N VAL A 36 -14.03 -1.23 8.78
CA VAL A 36 -14.32 -2.41 9.61
C VAL A 36 -13.42 -3.58 9.20
N LEU A 37 -13.21 -3.78 7.91
CA LEU A 37 -12.30 -4.81 7.40
C LEU A 37 -10.84 -4.52 7.78
N THR A 38 -10.39 -3.26 7.71
CA THR A 38 -9.05 -2.87 8.19
C THR A 38 -8.89 -3.12 9.68
N MET A 39 -9.88 -2.76 10.50
CA MET A 39 -9.86 -3.01 11.95
C MET A 39 -9.84 -4.51 12.27
N LEU A 40 -10.64 -5.30 11.56
CA LEU A 40 -10.61 -6.76 11.65
C LEU A 40 -9.20 -7.29 11.33
N ARG A 41 -8.55 -6.80 10.26
CA ARG A 41 -7.18 -7.19 9.91
C ARG A 41 -6.20 -6.87 11.05
N LEU A 42 -6.29 -5.68 11.63
CA LEU A 42 -5.45 -5.29 12.77
C LEU A 42 -5.61 -6.21 13.98
N VAL A 43 -6.82 -6.74 14.22
CA VAL A 43 -7.08 -7.75 15.27
C VAL A 43 -6.62 -9.15 14.86
N LEU A 44 -6.73 -9.50 13.58
CA LEU A 44 -6.26 -10.79 13.06
C LEU A 44 -4.75 -10.95 13.14
N VAL A 45 -3.96 -9.86 13.09
CA VAL A 45 -2.49 -9.94 13.23
C VAL A 45 -2.04 -10.54 14.56
N PRO A 46 -2.41 -10.01 15.75
CA PRO A 46 -2.02 -10.62 17.01
C PRO A 46 -2.68 -12.00 17.21
N ALA A 47 -3.91 -12.19 16.74
CA ALA A 47 -4.56 -13.51 16.79
C ALA A 47 -3.76 -14.56 15.99
N PHE A 48 -3.32 -14.22 14.78
CA PHE A 48 -2.46 -15.06 13.95
C PHE A 48 -1.15 -15.41 14.66
N VAL A 49 -0.49 -14.44 15.30
CA VAL A 49 0.76 -14.67 16.04
C VAL A 49 0.54 -15.65 17.18
N VAL A 50 -0.51 -15.46 17.97
CA VAL A 50 -0.85 -16.37 19.08
C VAL A 50 -1.12 -17.77 18.54
N LEU A 51 -1.97 -17.91 17.52
CA LEU A 51 -2.30 -19.20 16.92
C LEU A 51 -1.08 -19.92 16.35
N LEU A 52 -0.17 -19.18 15.69
CA LEU A 52 1.01 -19.78 15.05
C LEU A 52 2.07 -20.21 16.07
N LEU A 53 2.21 -19.50 17.19
CA LEU A 53 3.21 -19.81 18.22
C LEU A 53 2.68 -20.74 19.32
N GLN A 54 1.36 -21.01 19.33
CA GLN A 54 0.71 -21.86 20.32
C GLN A 54 1.31 -23.28 20.31
N ASP A 55 1.49 -23.84 21.50
CA ASP A 55 2.02 -25.19 21.73
C ASP A 55 3.33 -25.47 20.97
N GLY A 56 4.20 -24.44 20.88
CA GLY A 56 5.49 -24.53 20.20
C GLY A 56 5.42 -24.41 18.68
N GLY A 57 4.24 -24.15 18.10
CA GLY A 57 4.03 -23.78 16.70
C GLY A 57 4.07 -24.93 15.69
N TYR A 58 4.05 -26.17 16.17
CA TYR A 58 4.09 -27.36 15.31
C TYR A 58 2.84 -28.25 15.38
N ASP A 59 1.89 -27.93 16.25
CA ASP A 59 0.61 -28.62 16.27
C ASP A 59 -0.19 -28.36 14.97
N PRO A 60 -0.63 -29.41 14.25
CA PRO A 60 -1.32 -29.25 12.98
C PRO A 60 -2.65 -28.47 13.07
N ALA A 61 -3.40 -28.59 14.17
CA ALA A 61 -4.67 -27.91 14.33
C ALA A 61 -4.45 -26.41 14.55
N TRP A 62 -3.51 -26.04 15.42
CA TRP A 62 -3.13 -24.64 15.62
C TRP A 62 -2.58 -23.99 14.34
N ARG A 63 -1.76 -24.72 13.57
CA ARG A 63 -1.27 -24.25 12.25
C ARG A 63 -2.39 -24.08 11.23
N ALA A 64 -3.41 -24.94 11.24
CA ALA A 64 -4.58 -24.78 10.38
C ALA A 64 -5.39 -23.51 10.74
N TRP A 65 -5.59 -23.24 12.04
CA TRP A 65 -6.25 -22.02 12.49
C TRP A 65 -5.44 -20.76 12.19
N ALA A 66 -4.13 -20.80 12.41
CA ALA A 66 -3.22 -19.70 12.02
C ALA A 66 -3.29 -19.45 10.51
N TRP A 67 -3.28 -20.50 9.70
CA TRP A 67 -3.42 -20.36 8.25
C TRP A 67 -4.76 -19.75 7.85
N ALA A 68 -5.86 -20.18 8.48
CA ALA A 68 -7.18 -19.61 8.22
C ALA A 68 -7.23 -18.12 8.56
N ALA A 69 -6.70 -17.72 9.72
CA ALA A 69 -6.60 -16.30 10.11
C ALA A 69 -5.76 -15.49 9.11
N PHE A 70 -4.60 -16.03 8.69
CA PHE A 70 -3.75 -15.42 7.68
C PHE A 70 -4.45 -15.28 6.32
N ALA A 71 -5.11 -16.33 5.85
CA ALA A 71 -5.84 -16.33 4.59
C ALA A 71 -6.98 -15.32 4.60
N VAL A 72 -7.78 -15.26 5.68
CA VAL A 72 -8.85 -14.26 5.84
C VAL A 72 -8.27 -12.84 5.84
N ALA A 73 -7.17 -12.60 6.56
CA ALA A 73 -6.53 -11.28 6.58
C ALA A 73 -6.02 -10.83 5.20
N MET A 74 -5.44 -11.75 4.42
CA MET A 74 -4.97 -11.50 3.04
C MET A 74 -6.12 -11.28 2.06
N ILE A 75 -7.19 -12.08 2.17
CA ILE A 75 -8.35 -11.99 1.27
C ILE A 75 -9.12 -10.69 1.53
N THR A 76 -9.31 -10.32 2.80
CA THR A 76 -10.02 -9.08 3.16
C THR A 76 -9.30 -7.83 2.67
N ASP A 77 -7.96 -7.84 2.51
CA ASP A 77 -7.14 -6.72 1.96
C ASP A 77 -7.42 -6.46 0.47
N ILE A 78 -7.76 -7.52 -0.25
CA ILE A 78 -8.13 -7.38 -1.65
C ILE A 78 -9.53 -6.75 -1.74
N PHE A 79 -10.44 -7.19 -0.86
CA PHE A 79 -11.82 -6.75 -0.87
C PHE A 79 -12.00 -5.32 -0.36
N ASP A 80 -11.37 -4.92 0.75
CA ASP A 80 -11.49 -3.56 1.29
C ASP A 80 -10.90 -2.52 0.33
N GLY A 81 -9.76 -2.81 -0.30
CA GLY A 81 -9.12 -1.95 -1.28
C GLY A 81 -9.96 -1.80 -2.56
N HIS A 82 -10.69 -2.85 -2.95
CA HIS A 82 -11.66 -2.76 -4.03
C HIS A 82 -12.89 -1.94 -3.63
N LEU A 83 -13.47 -2.23 -2.46
CA LEU A 83 -14.69 -1.59 -1.98
C LEU A 83 -14.47 -0.09 -1.71
N ALA A 84 -13.35 0.28 -1.10
CA ALA A 84 -13.00 1.68 -0.84
C ALA A 84 -12.89 2.50 -2.13
N ARG A 85 -12.33 1.91 -3.20
CA ARG A 85 -12.18 2.56 -4.51
C ARG A 85 -13.50 2.64 -5.27
N THR A 86 -14.30 1.58 -5.25
CA THR A 86 -15.56 1.50 -5.99
C THR A 86 -16.65 2.38 -5.35
N TYR A 87 -16.70 2.46 -4.02
CA TYR A 87 -17.74 3.18 -3.28
C TYR A 87 -17.28 4.53 -2.71
N ASN A 88 -16.06 4.98 -3.05
CA ASN A 88 -15.47 6.23 -2.57
C ASN A 88 -15.48 6.37 -1.02
N LEU A 89 -15.29 5.25 -0.32
CA LEU A 89 -15.35 5.16 1.16
C LEU A 89 -14.01 5.48 1.83
N VAL A 90 -13.27 6.44 1.28
CA VAL A 90 -11.92 6.77 1.75
C VAL A 90 -11.99 7.66 2.99
N THR A 91 -11.46 7.19 4.12
CA THR A 91 -11.40 7.93 5.38
C THR A 91 -9.97 8.27 5.79
N ASP A 92 -9.78 9.28 6.63
CA ASP A 92 -8.44 9.63 7.13
C ASP A 92 -7.83 8.55 8.04
N PHE A 93 -8.68 7.81 8.77
CA PHE A 93 -8.26 6.63 9.51
C PHE A 93 -7.74 5.55 8.57
N GLY A 94 -8.51 5.17 7.54
CA GLY A 94 -8.11 4.14 6.57
C GLY A 94 -6.80 4.49 5.84
N LYS A 95 -6.60 5.76 5.45
CA LYS A 95 -5.35 6.23 4.84
C LYS A 95 -4.10 5.91 5.66
N ILE A 96 -4.21 5.87 6.99
CA ILE A 96 -3.10 5.61 7.91
C ILE A 96 -3.08 4.13 8.30
N ALA A 97 -4.24 3.54 8.59
CA ALA A 97 -4.36 2.17 9.06
C ALA A 97 -4.07 1.13 7.97
N ASP A 98 -4.53 1.34 6.74
CA ASP A 98 -4.39 0.36 5.65
C ASP A 98 -2.91 0.05 5.36
N PRO A 99 -1.99 1.03 5.18
CA PRO A 99 -0.58 0.73 4.91
C PRO A 99 0.15 0.00 6.04
N ILE A 100 -0.35 0.13 7.28
CA ILE A 100 0.17 -0.56 8.46
C ILE A 100 -0.35 -1.99 8.48
N ALA A 101 -1.67 -2.16 8.38
CA ALA A 101 -2.33 -3.45 8.43
C ALA A 101 -1.91 -4.38 7.27
N ASP A 102 -1.80 -3.84 6.05
CA ASP A 102 -1.33 -4.53 4.83
C ASP A 102 0.03 -5.20 5.06
N LYS A 103 0.97 -4.49 5.70
CA LYS A 103 2.32 -5.03 5.95
C LYS A 103 2.43 -5.85 7.24
N ALA A 104 1.58 -5.60 8.22
CA ALA A 104 1.68 -6.20 9.54
C ALA A 104 1.47 -7.72 9.50
N ILE A 105 0.45 -8.21 8.77
CA ILE A 105 0.18 -9.66 8.71
C ILE A 105 1.32 -10.42 8.03
N MET A 106 1.84 -9.88 6.92
CA MET A 106 2.95 -10.47 6.19
C MET A 106 4.24 -10.44 7.02
N ALA A 107 4.51 -9.32 7.70
CA ALA A 107 5.67 -9.20 8.55
C ALA A 107 5.60 -10.13 9.76
N ALA A 108 4.44 -10.22 10.42
CA ALA A 108 4.20 -11.16 11.49
C ALA A 108 4.45 -12.60 11.05
N GLY A 109 3.94 -12.99 9.87
CA GLY A 109 4.16 -14.31 9.29
C GLY A 109 5.64 -14.64 9.11
N LEU A 110 6.39 -13.76 8.46
CA LEU A 110 7.83 -13.97 8.22
C LEU A 110 8.64 -14.03 9.52
N VAL A 111 8.37 -13.13 10.47
CA VAL A 111 9.06 -13.09 11.76
C VAL A 111 8.76 -14.33 12.58
N CYS A 112 7.49 -14.74 12.71
CA CYS A 112 7.11 -15.93 13.47
C CYS A 112 7.72 -17.19 12.86
N LEU A 113 7.65 -17.35 11.54
CA LEU A 113 8.26 -18.49 10.85
C LEU A 113 9.79 -18.52 11.02
N SER A 114 10.45 -17.36 11.10
CA SER A 114 11.89 -17.32 11.38
C SER A 114 12.21 -17.63 12.85
N ALA A 115 11.35 -17.18 13.77
CA ALA A 115 11.48 -17.46 15.20
C ALA A 115 11.27 -18.95 15.51
N LEU A 116 10.35 -19.62 14.80
CA LEU A 116 10.17 -21.07 14.86
C LEU A 116 11.33 -21.85 14.21
N GLY A 117 12.16 -21.20 13.39
CA GLY A 117 13.26 -21.84 12.66
C GLY A 117 12.86 -22.45 11.31
N ASP A 118 11.61 -22.25 10.88
CA ASP A 118 11.12 -22.70 9.57
C ASP A 118 11.69 -21.86 8.42
N LEU A 119 12.05 -20.59 8.67
CA LEU A 119 12.68 -19.70 7.71
C LEU A 119 14.01 -19.13 8.22
N PRO A 120 15.05 -19.03 7.37
CA PRO A 120 16.28 -18.39 7.76
C PRO A 120 16.10 -16.87 7.82
N TRP A 121 16.63 -16.24 8.87
CA TRP A 121 16.45 -14.80 9.15
C TRP A 121 16.86 -13.87 8.01
N TRP A 122 17.80 -14.28 7.15
CA TRP A 122 18.20 -13.47 6.00
C TRP A 122 17.06 -13.30 4.98
N VAL A 123 16.17 -14.30 4.81
CA VAL A 123 15.00 -14.20 3.91
C VAL A 123 14.06 -13.14 4.44
N THR A 124 13.72 -13.22 5.73
CA THR A 124 12.87 -12.25 6.42
C THR A 124 13.47 -10.85 6.37
N GLY A 125 14.77 -10.72 6.64
CA GLY A 125 15.49 -9.46 6.55
C GLY A 125 15.41 -8.83 5.15
N VAL A 126 15.66 -9.62 4.09
CA VAL A 126 15.57 -9.13 2.70
C VAL A 126 14.16 -8.67 2.36
N ILE A 127 13.14 -9.46 2.72
CA ILE A 127 11.76 -9.12 2.38
C ILE A 127 11.29 -7.87 3.14
N LEU A 128 11.49 -7.83 4.46
CA LEU A 128 11.06 -6.70 5.29
C LEU A 128 11.81 -5.41 4.95
N SER A 129 13.13 -5.49 4.77
CA SER A 129 13.93 -4.32 4.39
C SER A 129 13.47 -3.74 3.06
N ARG A 130 13.10 -4.58 2.09
CA ARG A 130 12.52 -4.13 0.82
C ARG A 130 11.16 -3.45 1.01
N GLU A 131 10.24 -4.02 1.82
CA GLU A 131 8.92 -3.42 2.02
C GLU A 131 8.99 -2.04 2.69
N LEU A 132 9.82 -1.91 3.72
CA LEU A 132 10.05 -0.64 4.41
C LEU A 132 10.84 0.33 3.52
N GLY A 133 11.90 -0.16 2.86
CA GLY A 133 12.77 0.63 2.00
C GLY A 133 12.03 1.27 0.82
N ILE A 134 11.16 0.53 0.13
CA ILE A 134 10.37 1.10 -0.97
C ILE A 134 9.34 2.11 -0.45
N THR A 135 8.77 1.86 0.72
CA THR A 135 7.84 2.80 1.37
C THR A 135 8.54 4.13 1.62
N LEU A 136 9.71 4.11 2.26
CA LEU A 136 10.53 5.30 2.53
C LEU A 136 11.00 5.98 1.25
N LEU A 137 11.46 5.20 0.26
CA LEU A 137 11.90 5.72 -1.03
C LEU A 137 10.81 6.49 -1.76
N ARG A 138 9.56 5.99 -1.72
CA ARG A 138 8.41 6.66 -2.32
C ARG A 138 8.13 8.00 -1.63
N PHE A 139 8.22 8.07 -0.31
CA PHE A 139 8.11 9.33 0.42
C PHE A 139 9.22 10.31 0.06
N TRP A 140 10.46 9.83 -0.10
CA TRP A 140 11.59 10.69 -0.44
C TRP A 140 11.49 11.32 -1.84
N VAL A 141 10.98 10.57 -2.82
CA VAL A 141 10.88 11.05 -4.22
C VAL A 141 9.59 11.77 -4.55
N ILE A 142 8.59 11.79 -3.66
CA ILE A 142 7.26 12.36 -3.96
C ILE A 142 7.31 13.82 -4.39
N ARG A 143 8.28 14.60 -3.88
CA ARG A 143 8.52 16.00 -4.27
C ARG A 143 9.02 16.19 -5.71
N HIS A 144 9.57 15.14 -6.33
CA HIS A 144 10.08 15.15 -7.70
C HIS A 144 9.12 14.47 -8.69
N GLY A 145 8.03 13.87 -8.20
CA GLY A 145 7.01 13.19 -9.00
C GLY A 145 6.53 11.88 -8.37
N VAL A 146 5.55 11.25 -9.01
CA VAL A 146 4.96 9.99 -8.54
C VAL A 146 5.53 8.82 -9.35
N ILE A 147 6.03 7.78 -8.67
CA ILE A 147 6.46 6.54 -9.32
C ILE A 147 5.22 5.67 -9.60
N PRO A 148 4.97 5.27 -10.86
CA PRO A 148 3.83 4.42 -11.19
C PRO A 148 3.97 3.02 -10.56
N ALA A 149 2.83 2.38 -10.28
CA ALA A 149 2.82 1.02 -9.77
C ALA A 149 3.29 0.03 -10.86
N SER A 150 4.28 -0.82 -10.54
CA SER A 150 4.78 -1.82 -11.49
C SER A 150 3.94 -3.11 -11.44
N ARG A 151 3.77 -3.79 -12.59
CA ARG A 151 3.08 -5.10 -12.66
C ARG A 151 3.76 -6.16 -11.79
N GLY A 152 5.08 -6.06 -11.61
CA GLY A 152 5.87 -6.96 -10.75
C GLY A 152 5.44 -6.93 -9.29
N GLY A 153 4.87 -5.82 -8.80
CA GLY A 153 4.33 -5.74 -7.44
C GLY A 153 3.21 -6.75 -7.17
N LYS A 154 2.30 -6.96 -8.13
CA LYS A 154 1.19 -7.91 -7.98
C LYS A 154 1.67 -9.36 -7.90
N MET A 155 2.57 -9.75 -8.81
CA MET A 155 3.15 -11.10 -8.83
C MET A 155 3.93 -11.39 -7.55
N LYS A 156 4.66 -10.38 -7.05
CA LYS A 156 5.36 -10.50 -5.77
C LYS A 156 4.40 -10.79 -4.62
N THR A 157 3.34 -9.99 -4.46
CA THR A 157 2.39 -10.17 -3.35
C THR A 157 1.72 -11.55 -3.39
N LEU A 158 1.35 -12.03 -4.59
CA LEU A 158 0.82 -13.38 -4.76
C LEU A 158 1.85 -14.45 -4.38
N ALA A 159 3.05 -14.40 -4.95
CA ALA A 159 4.09 -15.38 -4.66
C ALA A 159 4.47 -15.41 -3.18
N GLN A 160 4.59 -14.25 -2.54
CA GLN A 160 4.96 -14.13 -1.14
C GLN A 160 3.83 -14.58 -0.20
N GLY A 161 2.58 -14.20 -0.48
CA GLY A 161 1.42 -14.66 0.29
C GLY A 161 1.22 -16.17 0.17
N THR A 162 1.36 -16.74 -1.03
CA THR A 162 1.33 -18.18 -1.23
C THR A 162 2.47 -18.87 -0.49
N ALA A 163 3.71 -18.35 -0.59
CA ALA A 163 4.85 -18.91 0.12
C ALA A 163 4.61 -18.94 1.63
N VAL A 164 4.28 -17.79 2.24
CA VAL A 164 4.03 -17.70 3.69
C VAL A 164 2.87 -18.60 4.09
N GLY A 165 1.76 -18.63 3.34
CA GLY A 165 0.65 -19.54 3.62
C GLY A 165 1.06 -21.01 3.60
N MET A 166 1.87 -21.43 2.61
CA MET A 166 2.40 -22.80 2.57
C MET A 166 3.32 -23.11 3.76
N TYR A 167 4.10 -22.13 4.22
CA TYR A 167 4.94 -22.29 5.40
C TYR A 167 4.12 -22.31 6.70
N VAL A 168 2.98 -21.62 6.78
CA VAL A 168 2.14 -21.65 7.98
C VAL A 168 1.45 -23.00 8.14
N LEU A 169 1.02 -23.66 7.06
CA LEU A 169 0.42 -25.00 7.11
C LEU A 169 1.43 -26.09 7.46
N ALA A 170 0.98 -27.10 8.20
CA ALA A 170 1.72 -28.34 8.44
C ALA A 170 1.72 -29.23 7.18
N LEU A 171 2.41 -28.81 6.11
CA LEU A 171 2.49 -29.55 4.85
C LEU A 171 3.47 -30.72 4.95
N THR A 172 3.14 -31.83 4.32
CA THR A 172 4.00 -33.02 4.16
C THR A 172 4.18 -33.37 2.67
N GLY A 173 5.20 -34.19 2.37
CA GLY A 173 5.44 -34.70 1.01
C GLY A 173 5.84 -33.63 -0.01
N PRO A 174 5.43 -33.75 -1.29
CA PRO A 174 5.85 -32.85 -2.37
C PRO A 174 5.52 -31.38 -2.11
N LEU A 175 4.40 -31.10 -1.43
CA LEU A 175 3.99 -29.73 -1.08
C LEU A 175 4.97 -29.06 -0.10
N ALA A 176 5.55 -29.83 0.81
CA ALA A 176 6.58 -29.35 1.74
C ALA A 176 7.91 -29.01 1.04
N THR A 177 8.18 -29.62 -0.11
CA THR A 177 9.33 -29.25 -0.97
C THR A 177 9.00 -28.03 -1.82
N LEU A 178 7.77 -27.98 -2.37
CA LEU A 178 7.31 -26.89 -3.21
C LEU A 178 7.34 -25.54 -2.48
N ARG A 179 6.99 -25.48 -1.18
CA ARG A 179 7.01 -24.22 -0.41
C ARG A 179 8.36 -23.50 -0.50
N TRP A 180 9.46 -24.25 -0.53
CA TRP A 180 10.80 -23.67 -0.59
C TRP A 180 11.05 -22.98 -1.94
N TRP A 181 10.66 -23.63 -3.04
CA TRP A 181 10.73 -23.04 -4.37
C TRP A 181 9.84 -21.81 -4.53
N VAL A 182 8.62 -21.84 -3.97
CA VAL A 182 7.71 -20.69 -4.00
C VAL A 182 8.30 -19.53 -3.18
N MET A 183 8.91 -19.80 -2.02
CA MET A 183 9.61 -18.78 -1.24
C MET A 183 10.84 -18.23 -1.97
N ALA A 184 11.64 -19.08 -2.61
CA ALA A 184 12.77 -18.64 -3.42
C ALA A 184 12.33 -17.72 -4.56
N LEU A 185 11.24 -18.06 -5.26
CA LEU A 185 10.63 -17.21 -6.27
C LEU A 185 10.17 -15.87 -5.66
N ALA A 186 9.52 -15.89 -4.49
CA ALA A 186 9.08 -14.68 -3.80
C ALA A 186 10.26 -13.76 -3.45
N VAL A 187 11.39 -14.32 -2.99
CA VAL A 187 12.62 -13.56 -2.71
C VAL A 187 13.20 -12.96 -3.99
N VAL A 188 13.32 -13.75 -5.06
CA VAL A 188 13.82 -13.26 -6.36
C VAL A 188 12.95 -12.11 -6.88
N LEU A 189 11.63 -12.29 -6.89
CA LEU A 189 10.70 -11.23 -7.29
C LEU A 189 10.83 -10.00 -6.40
N THR A 190 11.02 -10.19 -5.10
CA THR A 190 11.22 -9.09 -4.13
C THR A 190 12.45 -8.26 -4.45
N VAL A 191 13.58 -8.92 -4.71
CA VAL A 191 14.85 -8.28 -5.04
C VAL A 191 14.76 -7.58 -6.40
N VAL A 192 14.30 -8.27 -7.45
CA VAL A 192 14.21 -7.71 -8.81
C VAL A 192 13.31 -6.49 -8.82
N THR A 193 12.11 -6.59 -8.25
CA THR A 193 11.19 -5.45 -8.18
C THR A 193 11.73 -4.32 -7.30
N GLY A 194 12.47 -4.64 -6.22
CA GLY A 194 13.13 -3.65 -5.39
C GLY A 194 14.18 -2.83 -6.16
N LEU A 195 15.04 -3.50 -6.92
CA LEU A 195 16.04 -2.86 -7.77
C LEU A 195 15.39 -1.98 -8.83
N ASP A 196 14.31 -2.43 -9.45
CA ASP A 196 13.58 -1.64 -10.45
C ASP A 196 12.95 -0.38 -9.85
N TYR A 197 12.44 -0.46 -8.62
CA TYR A 197 11.94 0.71 -7.89
C TYR A 197 13.05 1.72 -7.59
N VAL A 198 14.22 1.26 -7.14
CA VAL A 198 15.38 2.12 -6.88
C VAL A 198 15.84 2.81 -8.16
N ARG A 199 15.95 2.09 -9.28
CA ARG A 199 16.31 2.67 -10.59
C ARG A 199 15.34 3.78 -11.00
N GLN A 200 14.04 3.54 -10.88
CA GLN A 200 13.01 4.54 -11.21
C GLN A 200 13.10 5.77 -10.31
N ALA A 201 13.30 5.58 -9.00
CA ALA A 201 13.44 6.67 -8.05
C ALA A 201 14.66 7.56 -8.34
N VAL A 202 15.81 6.96 -8.67
CA VAL A 202 17.02 7.70 -9.03
C VAL A 202 16.81 8.47 -10.34
N ALA A 203 16.19 7.86 -11.35
CA ALA A 203 15.91 8.51 -12.62
C ALA A 203 14.96 9.71 -12.44
N LEU A 204 13.91 9.55 -11.63
CA LEU A 204 12.95 10.62 -11.34
C LEU A 204 13.61 11.80 -10.62
N ARG A 205 14.43 11.53 -9.59
CA ARG A 205 15.16 12.58 -8.87
C ARG A 205 16.10 13.35 -9.78
N ARG A 206 16.83 12.67 -10.67
CA ARG A 206 17.75 13.32 -11.63
C ARG A 206 17.01 14.28 -12.55
N ARG A 207 15.83 13.89 -13.06
CA ARG A 207 14.98 14.73 -13.90
C ARG A 207 14.42 15.94 -13.13
N GLY A 208 13.94 15.73 -11.90
CA GLY A 208 13.44 16.82 -11.06
C GLY A 208 14.51 17.89 -10.76
N LEU A 209 15.73 17.46 -10.39
CA LEU A 209 16.84 18.39 -10.15
C LEU A 209 17.28 19.14 -11.42
N ALA A 210 17.22 18.50 -12.59
CA ALA A 210 17.53 19.17 -13.85
C ALA A 210 16.49 20.25 -14.18
N ALA A 211 15.20 19.98 -13.94
CA ALA A 211 14.13 20.95 -14.14
C ALA A 211 14.23 22.14 -13.17
N GLU A 212 14.52 21.89 -11.88
CA GLU A 212 14.75 22.96 -10.90
C GLU A 212 15.91 23.88 -11.29
N ARG A 213 17.01 23.32 -11.83
CA ARG A 213 18.16 24.11 -12.31
C ARG A 213 17.82 24.94 -13.54
N ALA A 214 17.11 24.36 -14.51
CA ALA A 214 16.69 25.08 -15.71
C ALA A 214 15.75 26.24 -15.38
N ALA A 215 14.82 26.04 -14.44
CA ALA A 215 13.92 27.10 -13.98
C ALA A 215 14.66 28.25 -13.30
N ARG A 216 15.68 27.96 -12.47
CA ARG A 216 16.52 29.00 -11.85
C ARG A 216 17.30 29.81 -12.88
N ALA A 217 17.92 29.15 -13.85
CA ALA A 217 18.68 29.82 -14.91
C ALA A 217 17.78 30.74 -15.77
N ALA A 218 16.52 30.37 -15.98
CA ALA A 218 15.56 31.21 -16.71
C ALA A 218 15.03 32.41 -15.90
N SER A 219 15.19 32.40 -14.56
CA SER A 219 14.71 33.46 -13.67
C SER A 219 15.76 34.53 -13.32
N GLU A 220 17.02 34.34 -13.69
CA GLU A 220 18.05 35.38 -13.56
C GLU A 220 17.92 36.39 -14.72
N PRO A 221 17.71 37.70 -14.44
CA PRO A 221 17.63 38.70 -15.49
C PRO A 221 18.99 38.87 -16.20
N PRO A 222 19.00 39.17 -17.51
CA PRO A 222 20.25 39.45 -18.21
C PRO A 222 20.93 40.67 -17.58
N ARG A 223 22.22 40.52 -17.26
CA ARG A 223 23.07 41.60 -16.74
C ARG A 223 23.36 42.65 -17.79
#